data_AF-A0A965NXE5-F1
#
_entry.id   AF-A0A965NXE5-F1
#
_cell.length_a   1.000
_cell.length_b   1.000
_cell.length_c   1.000
_cell.angle_alpha   90.00
_cell.angle_beta   90.00
_cell.angle_gamma   90.00
#
_symmetry.space_group_name_H-M   'P 1'
#
loop_
_entity.id
_entity.type
_entity.pdbx_description
1 polymer ?
#
loop_
_entity_poly.entity_id
_entity_poly.type
_entity_poly.pdbx_seq_one_letter_code
_entity_poly.pdbx_strand_id
1 'polypeptide(L)'
;IKSAKRMVERARPVVWDVLEEVIAEHPVLLNRAPTLHRLGIQAFEPQLVEGKAIQIHPLVCTAFNADFDGDQMAVHLPLSAEAQAEARVLMLSSNNILSPASGRPITSPTQDMVLGLYFLTSMRDKQLGEGRTFISIAEAVMAFDQGTLSLQAKIKLRLDKSGKNETRETTLGRALFNEVLPADFPFVDYDVTKKHLASIVDSLAEGYPKVVVAQTLDALKSLGFYWATRAGVTISIEDVVTPTRKREILEGYETKADKVQSQYENGLITDDERRQELIEIWTQATNEVAKEMEDNFPRTNPIWMMVFSGARGNMMQVRQIAGMRGLVANPKGEIIPRPIKSNFREGLSVLEYFISTHGARKGLADTALRTADSGYLTRRLCDVAQDVIIREEDCQTDRGLMLRIAVAGEKG
;
A
#
# COMPACT_ATOMS: atom_id res chain seq x y z
N ILE A 1 -26.61 39.09 -20.49
CA ILE A 1 -27.03 37.80 -19.88
C ILE A 1 -27.71 36.85 -20.87
N LYS A 2 -28.88 37.16 -21.47
CA LYS A 2 -29.57 36.23 -22.40
C LYS A 2 -28.74 35.80 -23.61
N SER A 3 -27.94 36.70 -24.19
CA SER A 3 -27.03 36.38 -25.31
C SER A 3 -25.90 35.43 -24.86
N ALA A 4 -25.23 35.75 -23.76
CA ALA A 4 -24.17 34.91 -23.17
C ALA A 4 -24.67 33.48 -22.85
N LYS A 5 -25.87 33.35 -22.27
CA LYS A 5 -26.50 32.05 -22.02
C LYS A 5 -26.63 31.22 -23.31
N ARG A 6 -27.13 31.83 -24.40
CA ARG A 6 -27.24 31.16 -25.71
C ARG A 6 -25.87 30.80 -26.32
N MET A 7 -24.82 31.58 -26.04
CA MET A 7 -23.47 31.28 -26.54
C MET A 7 -22.87 30.06 -25.83
N VAL A 8 -23.08 29.97 -24.51
CA VAL A 8 -22.67 28.81 -23.69
C VAL A 8 -23.48 27.57 -24.06
N GLU A 9 -24.80 27.67 -24.20
CA GLU A 9 -25.67 26.56 -24.62
C GLU A 9 -25.29 25.98 -26.01
N ARG A 10 -24.73 26.81 -26.89
CA ARG A 10 -24.25 26.41 -28.22
C ARG A 10 -22.78 26.01 -28.24
N ALA A 11 -22.10 25.99 -27.09
CA ALA A 11 -20.68 25.65 -26.94
C ALA A 11 -19.78 26.35 -27.99
N ARG A 12 -19.97 27.66 -28.17
CA ARG A 12 -19.15 28.42 -29.13
C ARG A 12 -17.68 28.40 -28.71
N PRO A 13 -16.71 28.39 -29.67
CA PRO A 13 -15.28 28.28 -29.35
C PRO A 13 -14.78 29.30 -28.31
N VAL A 14 -15.23 30.54 -28.40
CA VAL A 14 -14.85 31.65 -27.49
C VAL A 14 -15.20 31.37 -26.02
N VAL A 15 -16.14 30.47 -25.73
CA VAL A 15 -16.52 30.12 -24.36
C VAL A 15 -15.39 29.36 -23.64
N TRP A 16 -14.58 28.60 -24.37
CA TRP A 16 -13.50 27.81 -23.79
C TRP A 16 -12.34 28.69 -23.30
N ASP A 17 -11.98 29.71 -24.08
CA ASP A 17 -10.95 30.69 -23.67
C ASP A 17 -11.35 31.42 -22.37
N VAL A 18 -12.61 31.84 -22.29
CA VAL A 18 -13.16 32.49 -21.08
C VAL A 18 -13.25 31.51 -19.92
N LEU A 19 -13.56 30.24 -20.18
CA LEU A 19 -13.63 29.22 -19.13
C LEU A 19 -12.25 29.00 -18.51
N GLU A 20 -11.19 28.93 -19.32
CA GLU A 20 -9.81 28.77 -18.83
C GLU A 20 -9.37 29.92 -17.93
N GLU A 21 -9.74 31.16 -18.26
CA GLU A 21 -9.49 32.34 -17.40
C GLU A 21 -10.27 32.27 -16.09
N VAL A 22 -11.54 31.84 -16.12
CA VAL A 22 -12.42 31.81 -14.93
C VAL A 22 -12.05 30.69 -13.95
N ILE A 23 -11.55 29.55 -14.43
CA ILE A 23 -11.14 28.45 -13.56
C ILE A 23 -9.76 28.65 -12.93
N ALA A 24 -8.95 29.55 -13.51
CA ALA A 24 -7.62 29.86 -12.98
C ALA A 24 -7.76 30.38 -11.53
N GLU A 25 -6.96 29.81 -10.63
CA GLU A 25 -6.99 30.13 -9.20
C GLU A 25 -8.36 29.91 -8.51
N HIS A 26 -9.27 29.12 -9.10
CA HIS A 26 -10.56 28.81 -8.52
C HIS A 26 -10.64 27.33 -8.06
N PRO A 27 -10.38 27.03 -6.77
CA PRO A 27 -10.32 25.64 -6.31
C PRO A 27 -11.70 24.97 -6.33
N VAL A 28 -11.72 23.67 -6.59
CA VAL A 28 -12.92 22.82 -6.52
C VAL A 28 -12.76 21.76 -5.42
N LEU A 29 -13.86 21.41 -4.76
CA LEU A 29 -13.88 20.37 -3.74
C LEU A 29 -14.28 19.04 -4.35
N LEU A 30 -13.43 18.02 -4.22
CA LEU A 30 -13.75 16.64 -4.55
C LEU A 30 -14.18 15.90 -3.28
N ASN A 31 -15.26 15.13 -3.39
CA ASN A 31 -15.76 14.26 -2.32
C ASN A 31 -16.06 12.86 -2.87
N ARG A 32 -15.75 11.83 -2.08
CA ARG A 32 -16.16 10.44 -2.34
C ARG A 32 -16.95 9.91 -1.14
N ALA A 33 -18.12 9.34 -1.44
CA ALA A 33 -18.94 8.66 -0.43
C ALA A 33 -18.45 7.21 -0.25
N PRO A 34 -18.45 6.66 0.98
CA PRO A 34 -18.77 7.31 2.25
C PRO A 34 -17.61 8.19 2.78
N THR A 35 -17.94 9.37 3.30
CA THR A 35 -16.95 10.28 3.90
C THR A 35 -16.70 9.92 5.36
N LEU A 36 -15.59 9.21 5.65
CA LEU A 36 -15.27 8.71 7.00
C LEU A 36 -14.43 9.67 7.86
N HIS A 37 -13.75 10.61 7.22
CA HIS A 37 -12.87 11.58 7.87
C HIS A 37 -12.72 12.83 7.00
N ARG A 38 -12.16 13.92 7.55
CA ARG A 38 -12.04 15.21 6.84
C ARG A 38 -11.32 15.11 5.48
N LEU A 39 -10.36 14.20 5.34
CA LEU A 39 -9.62 14.02 4.08
C LEU A 39 -10.44 13.36 2.96
N GLY A 40 -11.67 12.93 3.24
CA GLY A 40 -12.61 12.49 2.22
C GLY A 40 -13.22 13.65 1.42
N ILE A 41 -12.92 14.90 1.81
CA ILE A 41 -13.18 16.11 1.05
C ILE A 41 -11.86 16.88 0.95
N GLN A 42 -11.40 17.16 -0.26
CA GLN A 42 -10.18 17.95 -0.48
C GLN A 42 -10.37 18.93 -1.63
N ALA A 43 -9.66 20.05 -1.56
CA ALA A 43 -9.62 21.04 -2.61
C ALA A 43 -8.50 20.75 -3.62
N PHE A 44 -8.80 20.99 -4.89
CA PHE A 44 -7.87 20.87 -6.01
C PHE A 44 -8.03 22.06 -6.95
N GLU A 45 -6.96 22.40 -7.66
CA GLU A 45 -7.05 23.33 -8.78
C GLU A 45 -7.50 22.56 -10.03
N PRO A 46 -8.60 22.97 -10.69
CA PRO A 46 -9.12 22.27 -11.85
C PRO A 46 -8.21 22.46 -13.07
N GLN A 47 -7.98 21.38 -13.81
CA GLN A 47 -7.38 21.43 -15.14
C GLN A 47 -8.41 20.95 -16.17
N LEU A 48 -8.58 21.71 -17.25
CA LEU A 48 -9.47 21.31 -18.34
C LEU A 48 -8.86 20.11 -19.06
N VAL A 49 -9.65 19.04 -19.14
CA VAL A 49 -9.29 17.82 -19.85
C VAL A 49 -10.40 17.46 -20.81
N GLU A 50 -10.03 16.87 -21.94
CA GLU A 50 -11.01 16.28 -22.83
C GLU A 50 -11.56 14.97 -22.22
N GLY A 51 -12.88 14.77 -22.32
CA GLY A 51 -13.56 13.58 -21.81
C GLY A 51 -14.62 13.88 -20.76
N LYS A 52 -15.15 12.81 -20.15
CA LYS A 52 -16.22 12.88 -19.13
C LYS A 52 -15.82 12.26 -17.79
N ALA A 53 -14.55 11.91 -17.64
CA ALA A 53 -14.01 11.31 -16.42
C ALA A 53 -13.15 12.34 -15.67
N ILE A 54 -13.23 12.31 -14.35
CA ILE A 54 -12.40 13.15 -13.49
C ILE A 54 -11.04 12.48 -13.36
N GLN A 55 -9.97 13.23 -13.64
CA GLN A 55 -8.61 12.79 -13.34
C GLN A 55 -8.27 13.18 -11.91
N ILE A 56 -7.83 12.21 -11.11
CA ILE A 56 -7.44 12.43 -9.72
C ILE A 56 -6.01 11.95 -9.49
N HIS A 57 -5.31 12.67 -8.63
CA HIS A 57 -3.93 12.36 -8.29
C HIS A 57 -3.82 11.00 -7.55
N PRO A 58 -2.92 10.09 -7.93
CA PRO A 58 -2.86 8.75 -7.34
C PRO A 58 -2.50 8.74 -5.85
N LEU A 59 -1.75 9.74 -5.37
CA LEU A 59 -1.38 9.82 -3.95
C LEU A 59 -2.54 10.18 -3.01
N VAL A 60 -3.63 10.75 -3.52
CA VAL A 60 -4.81 11.09 -2.68
C VAL A 60 -5.83 9.96 -2.64
N CYS A 61 -5.70 8.94 -3.49
CA CYS A 61 -6.65 7.83 -3.56
C CYS A 61 -6.75 7.06 -2.24
N THR A 62 -5.66 6.97 -1.47
CA THR A 62 -5.66 6.38 -0.12
C THR A 62 -6.56 7.13 0.85
N ALA A 63 -6.56 8.46 0.79
CA ALA A 63 -7.41 9.30 1.63
C ALA A 63 -8.89 9.19 1.22
N PHE A 64 -9.19 9.18 -0.08
CA PHE A 64 -10.57 8.97 -0.55
C PHE A 64 -11.05 7.52 -0.43
N ASN A 65 -10.15 6.59 -0.09
CA ASN A 65 -10.36 5.15 -0.20
C ASN A 65 -10.90 4.77 -1.60
N ALA A 66 -10.43 5.46 -2.63
CA ALA A 66 -10.89 5.35 -4.00
C ALA A 66 -10.04 4.37 -4.79
N ASP A 67 -10.68 3.66 -5.71
CA ASP A 67 -10.03 2.93 -6.78
C ASP A 67 -10.58 3.36 -8.15
N PHE A 68 -10.19 2.66 -9.21
CA PHE A 68 -10.51 3.03 -10.59
C PHE A 68 -11.33 1.96 -11.31
N ASP A 69 -12.17 1.21 -10.57
CA ASP A 69 -13.00 0.15 -11.13
C ASP A 69 -14.42 0.61 -11.53
N GLY A 70 -14.74 1.89 -11.33
CA GLY A 70 -16.04 2.48 -11.60
C GLY A 70 -16.52 3.50 -10.57
N ASP A 71 -15.73 3.74 -9.53
CA ASP A 71 -15.95 4.75 -8.51
C ASP A 71 -16.30 6.14 -9.08
N GLN A 72 -17.24 6.82 -8.40
CA GLN A 72 -17.68 8.16 -8.75
C GLN A 72 -17.34 9.15 -7.64
N MET A 73 -17.06 10.39 -8.03
CA MET A 73 -16.79 11.49 -7.09
C MET A 73 -17.67 12.68 -7.40
N ALA A 74 -18.10 13.37 -6.35
CA ALA A 74 -18.86 14.61 -6.46
C ALA A 74 -17.90 15.80 -6.47
N VAL A 75 -18.17 16.77 -7.34
CA VAL A 75 -17.44 18.04 -7.43
C VAL A 75 -18.33 19.15 -6.87
N HIS A 76 -17.82 19.93 -5.93
CA HIS A 76 -18.49 21.12 -5.41
C HIS A 76 -17.64 22.35 -5.70
N LEU A 77 -18.30 23.46 -6.04
CA LEU A 77 -17.64 24.71 -6.42
C LEU A 77 -17.90 25.78 -5.34
N PRO A 78 -16.87 26.25 -4.62
CA PRO A 78 -17.01 27.30 -3.61
C PRO A 78 -17.27 28.66 -4.26
N LEU A 79 -18.36 29.33 -3.88
CA LEU A 79 -18.77 30.57 -4.55
C LEU A 79 -18.22 31.83 -3.88
N SER A 80 -18.28 31.93 -2.55
CA SER A 80 -17.82 33.13 -1.84
C SER A 80 -16.29 33.20 -1.74
N ALA A 81 -15.76 34.40 -1.57
CA ALA A 81 -14.31 34.60 -1.43
C ALA A 81 -13.76 33.89 -0.18
N GLU A 82 -14.54 33.87 0.90
CA GLU A 82 -14.20 33.16 2.14
C GLU A 82 -14.12 31.66 1.91
N ALA A 83 -15.09 31.08 1.20
CA ALA A 83 -15.09 29.64 0.89
C ALA A 83 -13.93 29.25 -0.04
N GLN A 84 -13.59 30.10 -1.01
CA GLN A 84 -12.42 29.90 -1.87
C GLN A 84 -11.11 29.97 -1.08
N ALA A 85 -11.00 30.92 -0.13
CA ALA A 85 -9.85 31.04 0.76
C ALA A 85 -9.73 29.83 1.70
N GLU A 86 -10.83 29.37 2.31
CA GLU A 86 -10.84 28.15 3.13
C GLU A 86 -10.42 26.93 2.33
N ALA A 87 -10.95 26.78 1.11
CA ALA A 87 -10.56 25.67 0.23
C ALA A 87 -9.05 25.69 -0.06
N ARG A 88 -8.50 26.86 -0.40
CA ARG A 88 -7.08 27.03 -0.75
C ARG A 88 -6.13 26.89 0.44
N VAL A 89 -6.50 27.41 1.61
CA VAL A 89 -5.62 27.42 2.78
C VAL A 89 -5.76 26.14 3.61
N LEU A 90 -6.98 25.67 3.85
CA LEU A 90 -7.25 24.56 4.78
C LEU A 90 -7.44 23.22 4.07
N MET A 91 -8.17 23.21 2.94
CA MET A 91 -8.61 21.96 2.30
C MET A 91 -7.73 21.49 1.16
N LEU A 92 -6.77 22.31 0.71
CA LEU A 92 -5.87 21.96 -0.39
C LEU A 92 -5.13 20.66 -0.10
N SER A 93 -5.09 19.76 -1.10
CA SER A 93 -4.51 18.43 -0.95
C SER A 93 -3.03 18.45 -0.53
N SER A 94 -2.25 19.43 -1.00
CA SER A 94 -0.84 19.62 -0.63
C SER A 94 -0.63 20.00 0.84
N ASN A 95 -1.64 20.55 1.53
CA ASN A 95 -1.55 20.87 2.96
C ASN A 95 -1.88 19.68 3.86
N ASN A 96 -2.60 18.70 3.30
CA ASN A 96 -3.25 17.59 3.97
C ASN A 96 -2.51 16.26 3.75
N ILE A 97 -1.18 16.30 3.94
CA ILE A 97 -0.28 15.15 3.74
C ILE A 97 -0.36 14.15 4.90
N LEU A 98 -0.64 14.62 6.11
CA LEU A 98 -0.61 13.85 7.35
C LEU A 98 -2.02 13.44 7.81
N SER A 99 -2.12 12.27 8.40
CA SER A 99 -3.32 11.78 9.06
C SER A 99 -3.59 12.58 10.35
N PRO A 100 -4.78 13.17 10.52
CA PRO A 100 -5.15 13.87 11.75
C PRO A 100 -5.23 12.95 12.97
N ALA A 101 -5.40 11.64 12.75
CA ALA A 101 -5.59 10.66 13.82
C ALA A 101 -4.27 10.18 14.45
N SER A 102 -3.20 10.12 13.66
CA SER A 102 -1.93 9.51 14.08
C SER A 102 -0.69 10.35 13.80
N GLY A 103 -0.82 11.47 13.08
CA GLY A 103 0.30 12.29 12.62
C GLY A 103 1.09 11.67 11.45
N ARG A 104 0.86 10.40 11.11
CA ARG A 104 1.60 9.71 10.06
C ARG A 104 1.18 10.16 8.65
N PRO A 105 2.07 10.12 7.64
CA PRO A 105 1.73 10.44 6.26
C PRO A 105 0.66 9.51 5.69
N ILE A 106 -0.41 10.09 5.12
CA ILE A 106 -1.46 9.35 4.41
C ILE A 106 -1.22 9.31 2.89
N THR A 107 -0.57 10.36 2.38
CA THR A 107 -0.20 10.52 0.97
C THR A 107 1.18 9.92 0.72
N SER A 108 1.28 8.60 0.87
CA SER A 108 2.50 7.85 0.54
C SER A 108 2.34 7.11 -0.79
N PRO A 109 3.41 6.92 -1.56
CA PRO A 109 3.39 6.07 -2.74
C PRO A 109 2.80 4.68 -2.44
N THR A 110 1.95 4.17 -3.33
CA THR A 110 1.28 2.89 -3.20
C THR A 110 1.51 2.00 -4.42
N GLN A 111 1.29 0.69 -4.27
CA GLN A 111 1.26 -0.30 -5.35
C GLN A 111 2.43 -0.16 -6.33
N ASP A 112 2.16 0.19 -7.59
CA ASP A 112 3.15 0.23 -8.68
C ASP A 112 4.31 1.19 -8.38
N MET A 113 4.04 2.32 -7.74
CA MET A 113 5.10 3.25 -7.33
C MET A 113 6.06 2.58 -6.36
N VAL A 114 5.54 1.84 -5.38
CA VAL A 114 6.37 1.11 -4.41
C VAL A 114 7.16 0.01 -5.11
N LEU A 115 6.54 -0.73 -6.04
CA LEU A 115 7.19 -1.79 -6.79
C LEU A 115 8.36 -1.24 -7.64
N GLY A 116 8.15 -0.12 -8.33
CA GLY A 116 9.17 0.52 -9.14
C GLY A 116 10.34 1.05 -8.31
N LEU A 117 10.06 1.72 -7.19
CA LEU A 117 11.09 2.21 -6.26
C LEU A 117 11.85 1.05 -5.59
N TYR A 118 11.16 -0.03 -5.22
CA TYR A 118 11.79 -1.23 -4.70
C TYR A 118 12.71 -1.88 -5.74
N PHE A 119 12.24 -2.05 -6.98
CA PHE A 119 13.04 -2.58 -8.07
C PHE A 119 14.28 -1.71 -8.33
N LEU A 120 14.10 -0.39 -8.36
CA LEU A 120 15.21 0.56 -8.56
C LEU A 120 16.27 0.44 -7.46
N THR A 121 15.84 0.31 -6.20
CA THR A 121 16.75 0.32 -5.04
C THR A 121 17.30 -1.05 -4.65
N SER A 122 16.77 -2.12 -5.23
CA SER A 122 17.23 -3.49 -4.99
C SER A 122 18.67 -3.70 -5.43
N MET A 123 19.46 -4.36 -4.60
CA MET A 123 20.82 -4.79 -4.95
C MET A 123 20.83 -6.27 -5.37
N ARG A 124 21.53 -6.59 -6.46
CA ARG A 124 21.71 -7.98 -6.93
C ARG A 124 23.18 -8.27 -7.17
N ASP A 125 23.60 -9.46 -6.76
CA ASP A 125 24.95 -9.94 -7.02
C ASP A 125 25.11 -10.40 -8.47
N LYS A 126 26.35 -10.39 -8.97
CA LYS A 126 26.75 -10.86 -10.30
C LYS A 126 26.06 -10.14 -11.44
N GLN A 127 25.93 -8.83 -11.32
CA GLN A 127 25.32 -7.98 -12.35
C GLN A 127 26.38 -7.36 -13.27
N LEU A 128 25.96 -6.97 -14.47
CA LEU A 128 26.81 -6.24 -15.42
C LEU A 128 27.33 -4.94 -14.79
N GLY A 129 28.65 -4.74 -14.82
CA GLY A 129 29.30 -3.54 -14.31
C GLY A 129 29.59 -3.55 -12.79
N GLU A 130 29.43 -4.69 -12.11
CA GLU A 130 29.76 -4.83 -10.69
C GLU A 130 31.23 -4.48 -10.38
N GLY A 131 31.45 -3.76 -9.28
CA GLY A 131 32.77 -3.33 -8.80
C GLY A 131 33.37 -2.13 -9.53
N ARG A 132 32.71 -1.61 -10.59
CA ARG A 132 33.16 -0.41 -11.29
C ARG A 132 33.05 0.83 -10.40
N THR A 133 33.94 1.78 -10.64
CA THR A 133 33.97 3.06 -9.94
C THR A 133 33.59 4.17 -10.91
N PHE A 134 32.70 5.07 -10.47
CA PHE A 134 32.21 6.19 -11.25
C PHE A 134 32.42 7.50 -10.49
N ILE A 135 32.75 8.55 -11.23
CA ILE A 135 33.09 9.88 -10.71
C ILE A 135 31.82 10.70 -10.42
N SER A 136 30.73 10.42 -11.15
CA SER A 136 29.45 11.12 -11.03
C SER A 136 28.26 10.20 -11.38
N ILE A 137 27.06 10.60 -10.95
CA ILE A 137 25.81 9.92 -11.35
C ILE A 137 25.64 9.95 -12.87
N ALA A 138 25.93 11.08 -13.51
CA ALA A 138 25.82 11.24 -14.97
C ALA A 138 26.69 10.22 -15.73
N GLU A 139 27.93 9.98 -15.30
CA GLU A 139 28.81 8.98 -15.91
C GLU A 139 28.24 7.56 -15.77
N ALA A 140 27.66 7.24 -14.60
CA ALA A 140 27.02 5.96 -14.37
C ALA A 140 25.75 5.80 -15.23
N VAL A 141 24.98 6.86 -15.45
CA VAL A 141 23.85 6.88 -16.39
C VAL A 141 24.33 6.63 -17.82
N MET A 142 25.40 7.28 -18.27
CA MET A 142 25.98 7.02 -19.60
C MET A 142 26.40 5.56 -19.77
N ALA A 143 26.97 4.94 -18.73
CA ALA A 143 27.34 3.53 -18.75
C ALA A 143 26.12 2.60 -18.80
N PHE A 144 25.02 2.98 -18.13
CA PHE A 144 23.73 2.29 -18.18
C PHE A 144 23.08 2.40 -19.56
N ASP A 145 23.08 3.58 -20.17
CA ASP A 145 22.53 3.81 -21.52
C ASP A 145 23.31 3.04 -22.59
N GLN A 146 24.61 2.87 -22.40
CA GLN A 146 25.46 2.01 -23.24
C GLN A 146 25.24 0.49 -23.02
N GLY A 147 24.47 0.11 -21.99
CA GLY A 147 24.23 -1.30 -21.63
C GLY A 147 25.41 -1.98 -20.93
N THR A 148 26.41 -1.23 -20.44
CA THR A 148 27.60 -1.77 -19.77
C THR A 148 27.48 -1.83 -18.24
N LEU A 149 26.39 -1.30 -17.70
CA LEU A 149 26.07 -1.28 -16.28
C LEU A 149 24.59 -1.63 -16.07
N SER A 150 24.29 -2.44 -15.05
CA SER A 150 22.93 -2.70 -14.58
C SER A 150 22.57 -1.76 -13.41
N LEU A 151 21.30 -1.38 -13.30
CA LEU A 151 20.81 -0.47 -12.23
C LEU A 151 21.06 -1.01 -10.82
N GLN A 152 21.00 -2.33 -10.69
CA GLN A 152 21.05 -3.07 -9.42
C GLN A 152 22.46 -3.61 -9.12
N ALA A 153 23.45 -3.30 -9.98
CA ALA A 153 24.82 -3.72 -9.78
C ALA A 153 25.48 -2.92 -8.65
N LYS A 154 26.29 -3.61 -7.85
CA LYS A 154 27.08 -2.98 -6.79
C LYS A 154 28.24 -2.19 -7.41
N ILE A 155 28.25 -0.87 -7.24
CA ILE A 155 29.24 0.06 -7.79
C ILE A 155 29.83 0.95 -6.70
N LYS A 156 30.98 1.57 -6.98
CA LYS A 156 31.56 2.63 -6.15
C LYS A 156 31.25 3.96 -6.80
N LEU A 157 30.47 4.78 -6.14
CA LEU A 157 30.06 6.08 -6.67
C LEU A 157 30.63 7.19 -5.79
N ARG A 158 31.29 8.16 -6.43
CA ARG A 158 31.66 9.41 -5.76
C ARG A 158 30.45 10.33 -5.71
N LEU A 159 29.99 10.62 -4.49
CA LEU A 159 28.87 11.51 -4.23
C LEU A 159 29.41 12.81 -3.65
N ASP A 160 29.01 13.94 -4.21
CA ASP A 160 29.24 15.26 -3.63
C ASP A 160 28.02 15.60 -2.78
N LYS A 161 28.07 15.30 -1.48
CA LYS A 161 27.08 15.76 -0.51
C LYS A 161 27.71 16.83 0.36
N SER A 162 27.10 18.02 0.36
CA SER A 162 27.47 19.14 1.23
C SER A 162 28.95 19.55 1.14
N GLY A 163 29.57 19.43 -0.04
CA GLY A 163 30.96 19.83 -0.30
C GLY A 163 32.02 18.81 0.17
N LYS A 164 31.61 17.60 0.58
CA LYS A 164 32.52 16.49 0.87
C LYS A 164 32.35 15.39 -0.19
N ASN A 165 33.43 15.16 -0.94
CA ASN A 165 33.53 14.05 -1.88
C ASN A 165 33.70 12.74 -1.11
N GLU A 166 32.61 12.02 -0.88
CA GLU A 166 32.64 10.67 -0.30
C GLU A 166 32.44 9.63 -1.39
N THR A 167 33.32 8.62 -1.42
CA THR A 167 33.12 7.44 -2.26
C THR A 167 32.34 6.41 -1.46
N ARG A 168 31.14 6.05 -1.93
CA ARG A 168 30.29 5.06 -1.27
C ARG A 168 30.05 3.85 -2.18
N GLU A 169 29.96 2.68 -1.57
CA GLU A 169 29.50 1.47 -2.26
C GLU A 169 27.97 1.47 -2.27
N THR A 170 27.36 1.62 -3.45
CA THR A 170 25.91 1.66 -3.61
C THR A 170 25.50 1.14 -5.00
N THR A 171 24.27 1.35 -5.43
CA THR A 171 23.79 1.02 -6.78
C THR A 171 23.44 2.30 -7.54
N LEU A 172 23.44 2.24 -8.88
CA LEU A 172 22.96 3.37 -9.69
C LEU A 172 21.51 3.72 -9.35
N GLY A 173 20.67 2.70 -9.15
CA GLY A 173 19.27 2.94 -8.80
C GLY A 173 19.07 3.62 -7.44
N ARG A 174 19.86 3.27 -6.41
CA ARG A 174 19.86 3.99 -5.13
C ARG A 174 20.35 5.43 -5.28
N ALA A 175 21.35 5.68 -6.14
CA ALA A 175 21.81 7.04 -6.42
C ALA A 175 20.71 7.90 -7.07
N LEU A 176 20.02 7.37 -8.09
CA LEU A 176 18.88 8.04 -8.74
C LEU A 176 17.71 8.28 -7.78
N PHE A 177 17.45 7.34 -6.86
CA PHE A 177 16.45 7.53 -5.81
C PHE A 177 16.79 8.71 -4.88
N ASN A 178 18.07 8.84 -4.50
CA ASN A 178 18.52 9.90 -3.60
C ASN A 178 18.59 11.28 -4.26
N GLU A 179 18.72 11.35 -5.60
CA GLU A 179 18.66 12.61 -6.36
C GLU A 179 17.29 13.29 -6.25
N VAL A 180 16.23 12.51 -6.07
CA VAL A 180 14.86 13.00 -5.87
C VAL A 180 14.63 13.52 -4.45
N LEU A 181 15.42 13.09 -3.47
CA LEU A 181 15.30 13.54 -2.10
C LEU A 181 15.97 14.92 -1.91
N PRO A 182 15.56 15.70 -0.90
CA PRO A 182 16.25 16.95 -0.58
C PRO A 182 17.75 16.75 -0.36
N ALA A 183 18.57 17.72 -0.78
CA ALA A 183 20.04 17.61 -0.77
C ALA A 183 20.61 17.28 0.63
N ASP A 184 20.00 17.82 1.68
CA ASP A 184 20.41 17.65 3.08
C ASP A 184 19.88 16.34 3.71
N PHE A 185 19.05 15.58 2.99
CA PHE A 185 18.49 14.33 3.51
C PHE A 185 19.56 13.22 3.59
N PRO A 186 19.57 12.37 4.62
CA PRO A 186 20.51 11.26 4.72
C PRO A 186 20.45 10.33 3.50
N PHE A 187 21.60 9.83 3.05
CA PHE A 187 21.64 8.93 1.90
C PHE A 187 20.98 7.58 2.25
N VAL A 188 19.95 7.20 1.49
CA VAL A 188 19.21 5.96 1.64
C VAL A 188 19.93 4.84 0.90
N ASP A 189 20.52 3.89 1.65
CA ASP A 189 21.32 2.79 1.10
C ASP A 189 20.78 1.39 1.49
N TYR A 190 19.48 1.22 1.38
CA TYR A 190 18.80 -0.06 1.61
C TYR A 190 17.67 -0.24 0.60
N ASP A 191 17.14 -1.46 0.51
CA ASP A 191 16.01 -1.75 -0.37
C ASP A 191 14.74 -1.08 0.17
N VAL A 192 14.15 -0.22 -0.64
CA VAL A 192 13.07 0.66 -0.20
C VAL A 192 11.72 -0.06 -0.33
N THR A 193 11.25 -0.61 0.80
CA THR A 193 9.92 -1.22 0.91
C THR A 193 8.86 -0.17 1.27
N LYS A 194 7.57 -0.52 1.19
CA LYS A 194 6.45 0.35 1.61
C LYS A 194 6.62 0.90 3.04
N LYS A 195 7.12 0.08 3.97
CA LYS A 195 7.36 0.51 5.36
C LYS A 195 8.50 1.53 5.44
N HIS A 196 9.58 1.29 4.70
CA HIS A 196 10.70 2.22 4.65
C HIS A 196 10.28 3.54 3.98
N LEU A 197 9.49 3.50 2.90
CA LEU A 197 8.92 4.70 2.28
C LEU A 197 8.07 5.50 3.27
N ALA A 198 7.21 4.83 4.03
CA ALA A 198 6.40 5.51 5.04
C ALA A 198 7.29 6.22 6.07
N SER A 199 8.36 5.57 6.54
CA SER A 199 9.34 6.18 7.46
C SER A 199 10.10 7.35 6.84
N ILE A 200 10.50 7.24 5.57
CA ILE A 200 11.19 8.33 4.85
C ILE A 200 10.26 9.55 4.73
N VAL A 201 9.00 9.34 4.35
CA VAL A 201 8.02 10.42 4.22
C VAL A 201 7.70 11.04 5.59
N ASP A 202 7.69 10.24 6.66
CA ASP A 202 7.51 10.72 8.04
C ASP A 202 8.65 11.65 8.44
N SER A 203 9.91 11.22 8.24
CA SER A 203 11.09 12.05 8.50
C SER A 203 11.15 13.30 7.62
N LEU A 204 10.66 13.22 6.37
CA LEU A 204 10.54 14.39 5.51
C LEU A 204 9.49 15.37 6.03
N ALA A 205 8.35 14.87 6.52
CA ALA A 205 7.29 15.71 7.05
C ALA A 205 7.66 16.40 8.37
N GLU A 206 8.51 15.78 9.19
CA GLU A 206 9.04 16.39 10.42
C GLU A 206 10.14 17.42 10.13
N GLY A 207 11.04 17.11 9.18
CA GLY A 207 12.25 17.90 8.94
C GLY A 207 12.12 19.03 7.92
N TYR A 208 11.11 19.00 7.05
CA TYR A 208 11.03 19.90 5.89
C TYR A 208 9.68 20.60 5.75
N PRO A 209 9.64 21.78 5.10
CA PRO A 209 8.39 22.45 4.77
C PRO A 209 7.50 21.59 3.87
N LYS A 210 6.17 21.67 4.07
CA LYS A 210 5.18 20.88 3.32
C LYS A 210 5.32 20.99 1.80
N VAL A 211 5.73 22.15 1.28
CA VAL A 211 5.94 22.38 -0.15
C VAL A 211 7.05 21.47 -0.71
N VAL A 212 8.17 21.35 0.01
CA VAL A 212 9.29 20.48 -0.37
C VAL A 212 8.87 19.02 -0.30
N VAL A 213 8.09 18.65 0.72
CA VAL A 213 7.56 17.28 0.88
C VAL A 213 6.63 16.93 -0.29
N ALA A 214 5.71 17.84 -0.68
CA ALA A 214 4.80 17.64 -1.80
C ALA A 214 5.57 17.45 -3.13
N GLN A 215 6.56 18.31 -3.40
CA GLN A 215 7.42 18.19 -4.59
C GLN A 215 8.19 16.87 -4.61
N THR A 216 8.75 16.47 -3.45
CA THR A 216 9.47 15.21 -3.31
C THR A 216 8.55 14.02 -3.57
N LEU A 217 7.32 14.04 -3.04
CA LEU A 217 6.33 12.99 -3.26
C LEU A 217 5.93 12.87 -4.74
N ASP A 218 5.78 13.99 -5.44
CA ASP A 218 5.50 14.00 -6.89
C ASP A 218 6.65 13.46 -7.73
N ALA A 219 7.89 13.79 -7.34
CA ALA A 219 9.07 13.25 -7.99
C ALA A 219 9.24 11.74 -7.70
N LEU A 220 8.96 11.28 -6.48
CA LEU A 220 8.93 9.85 -6.12
C LEU A 220 7.84 9.09 -6.88
N LYS A 221 6.66 9.68 -7.05
CA LYS A 221 5.58 9.13 -7.89
C LYS A 221 6.07 8.94 -9.32
N SER A 222 6.66 9.98 -9.91
CA SER A 222 7.13 9.96 -11.30
C SER A 222 8.25 8.93 -11.51
N LEU A 223 9.22 8.89 -10.60
CA LEU A 223 10.30 7.91 -10.59
C LEU A 223 9.77 6.48 -10.42
N GLY A 224 8.83 6.28 -9.49
CA GLY A 224 8.20 5.00 -9.21
C GLY A 224 7.48 4.44 -10.43
N PHE A 225 6.62 5.22 -11.08
CA PHE A 225 5.94 4.78 -12.30
C PHE A 225 6.91 4.51 -13.45
N TYR A 226 7.91 5.37 -13.65
CA TYR A 226 8.89 5.22 -14.72
C TYR A 226 9.67 3.91 -14.63
N TRP A 227 10.10 3.54 -13.43
CA TRP A 227 10.84 2.30 -13.20
C TRP A 227 9.94 1.08 -13.01
N ALA A 228 8.70 1.24 -12.56
CA ALA A 228 7.73 0.14 -12.53
C ALA A 228 7.49 -0.43 -13.94
N THR A 229 7.30 0.44 -14.95
CA THR A 229 7.15 0.00 -16.34
C THR A 229 8.40 -0.74 -16.85
N ARG A 230 9.60 -0.25 -16.51
CA ARG A 230 10.88 -0.82 -16.96
C ARG A 230 11.32 -2.05 -16.18
N ALA A 231 10.76 -2.27 -15.00
CA ALA A 231 11.00 -3.48 -14.23
C ALA A 231 10.48 -4.72 -14.97
N GLY A 232 9.55 -4.55 -15.91
CA GLY A 232 9.00 -5.65 -16.72
C GLY A 232 8.31 -6.71 -15.85
N VAL A 233 7.83 -6.32 -14.67
CA VAL A 233 7.18 -7.23 -13.73
C VAL A 233 5.85 -7.67 -14.34
N THR A 234 5.78 -8.94 -14.67
CA THR A 234 4.59 -9.61 -15.18
C THR A 234 4.29 -10.82 -14.30
N ILE A 235 3.10 -11.40 -14.46
CA ILE A 235 2.71 -12.62 -13.74
C ILE A 235 2.31 -13.65 -14.77
N SER A 236 3.02 -14.77 -14.78
CA SER A 236 2.69 -15.98 -15.50
C SER A 236 2.24 -17.08 -14.53
N ILE A 237 1.67 -18.15 -15.07
CA ILE A 237 1.39 -19.34 -14.25
C ILE A 237 2.68 -19.96 -13.72
N GLU A 238 3.80 -19.86 -14.44
CA GLU A 238 5.08 -20.45 -14.04
C GLU A 238 5.70 -19.75 -12.82
N ASP A 239 5.42 -18.45 -12.65
CA ASP A 239 5.89 -17.67 -11.49
C ASP A 239 5.32 -18.17 -10.15
N VAL A 240 4.21 -18.91 -10.18
CA VAL A 240 3.59 -19.48 -8.97
C VAL A 240 4.32 -20.76 -8.54
N VAL A 241 5.49 -20.65 -7.92
CA VAL A 241 6.29 -21.84 -7.59
C VAL A 241 5.64 -22.65 -6.45
N THR A 242 5.15 -23.84 -6.78
CA THR A 242 4.64 -24.79 -5.77
C THR A 242 5.79 -25.54 -5.11
N PRO A 243 5.84 -25.68 -3.78
CA PRO A 243 6.91 -26.41 -3.10
C PRO A 243 6.89 -27.89 -3.49
N THR A 244 8.04 -28.45 -3.86
CA THR A 244 8.19 -29.85 -4.30
C THR A 244 7.86 -30.83 -3.18
N ARG A 245 8.24 -30.50 -1.95
CA ARG A 245 7.95 -31.29 -0.73
C ARG A 245 6.51 -31.21 -0.24
N LYS A 246 5.62 -30.45 -0.92
CA LYS A 246 4.21 -30.31 -0.51
C LYS A 246 3.53 -31.66 -0.31
N ARG A 247 3.69 -32.61 -1.25
CA ARG A 247 3.04 -33.92 -1.18
C ARG A 247 3.51 -34.74 0.01
N GLU A 248 4.82 -34.77 0.23
CA GLU A 248 5.45 -35.47 1.36
C GLU A 248 4.96 -34.93 2.70
N ILE A 249 4.90 -33.59 2.86
CA ILE A 249 4.37 -32.96 4.08
C ILE A 249 2.90 -33.38 4.28
N LEU A 250 2.07 -33.29 3.24
CA LEU A 250 0.65 -33.63 3.34
C LEU A 250 0.43 -35.11 3.70
N GLU A 251 1.18 -36.04 3.10
CA GLU A 251 1.11 -37.48 3.42
C GLU A 251 1.51 -37.77 4.88
N GLY A 252 2.54 -37.07 5.39
CA GLY A 252 2.97 -37.18 6.78
C GLY A 252 1.89 -36.72 7.77
N TYR A 253 1.18 -35.64 7.47
CA TYR A 253 0.08 -35.14 8.29
C TYR A 253 -1.22 -35.92 8.11
N GLU A 254 -1.46 -36.49 6.94
CA GLU A 254 -2.60 -37.38 6.67
C GLU A 254 -2.50 -38.66 7.52
N THR A 255 -1.30 -39.25 7.60
CA THR A 255 -1.05 -40.40 8.49
C THR A 255 -1.30 -40.06 9.97
N LYS A 256 -1.01 -38.82 10.40
CA LYS A 256 -1.31 -38.36 11.77
C LYS A 256 -2.83 -38.19 11.97
N ALA A 257 -3.52 -37.60 11.00
CA ALA A 257 -4.97 -37.45 11.04
C ALA A 257 -5.70 -38.80 11.08
N ASP A 258 -5.22 -39.79 10.33
CA ASP A 258 -5.78 -41.15 10.33
C ASP A 258 -5.61 -41.85 11.69
N LYS A 259 -4.49 -41.61 12.40
CA LYS A 259 -4.31 -42.13 13.77
C LYS A 259 -5.33 -41.56 14.74
N VAL A 260 -5.61 -40.26 14.67
CA VAL A 260 -6.64 -39.61 15.49
C VAL A 260 -8.02 -40.17 15.15
N GLN A 261 -8.30 -40.38 13.86
CA GLN A 261 -9.56 -40.99 13.42
C GLN A 261 -9.71 -42.44 13.92
N SER A 262 -8.65 -43.27 13.88
CA SER A 262 -8.66 -44.62 14.46
C SER A 262 -8.81 -44.63 15.98
N GLN A 263 -8.23 -43.66 16.70
CA GLN A 263 -8.44 -43.53 18.15
C GLN A 263 -9.89 -43.24 18.50
N TYR A 264 -10.55 -42.39 17.71
CA TYR A 264 -11.97 -42.12 17.84
C TYR A 264 -12.83 -43.37 17.55
N GLU A 265 -12.52 -44.11 16.49
CA GLU A 265 -13.22 -45.36 16.13
C GLU A 265 -13.06 -46.45 17.19
N ASN A 266 -11.92 -46.47 17.88
CA ASN A 266 -11.66 -47.36 19.02
C ASN A 266 -12.24 -46.85 20.36
N GLY A 267 -12.88 -45.68 20.37
CA GLY A 267 -13.52 -45.10 21.55
C GLY A 267 -12.56 -44.49 22.59
N LEU A 268 -11.31 -44.21 22.20
CA LEU A 268 -10.28 -43.64 23.09
C LEU A 268 -10.42 -42.12 23.30
N ILE A 269 -11.03 -41.42 22.35
CA ILE A 269 -11.21 -39.96 22.36
C ILE A 269 -12.66 -39.59 22.02
N THR A 270 -13.09 -38.42 22.47
CA THR A 270 -14.40 -37.85 22.14
C THR A 270 -14.40 -37.16 20.76
N ASP A 271 -15.59 -36.87 20.22
CA ASP A 271 -15.69 -36.19 18.92
C ASP A 271 -15.17 -34.74 18.96
N ASP A 272 -15.33 -34.05 20.09
CA ASP A 272 -14.83 -32.68 20.26
C ASP A 272 -13.30 -32.66 20.34
N GLU A 273 -12.68 -33.60 21.08
CA GLU A 273 -11.22 -33.79 21.13
C GLU A 273 -10.68 -34.15 19.74
N ARG A 274 -11.34 -35.08 19.03
CA ARG A 274 -11.00 -35.42 17.64
C ARG A 274 -10.98 -34.18 16.75
N ARG A 275 -12.02 -33.35 16.81
CA ARG A 275 -12.11 -32.12 15.99
C ARG A 275 -10.98 -31.16 16.32
N GLN A 276 -10.69 -30.94 17.61
CA GLN A 276 -9.64 -30.03 18.04
C GLN A 276 -8.24 -30.50 17.61
N GLU A 277 -7.92 -31.79 17.79
CA GLU A 277 -6.65 -32.37 17.35
C GLU A 277 -6.48 -32.30 15.83
N LEU A 278 -7.53 -32.63 15.06
CA LEU A 278 -7.49 -32.51 13.60
C LEU A 278 -7.23 -31.07 13.14
N ILE A 279 -7.86 -30.08 13.79
CA ILE A 279 -7.63 -28.67 13.49
C ILE A 279 -6.17 -28.29 13.77
N GLU A 280 -5.59 -28.76 14.87
CA GLU A 280 -4.21 -28.47 15.21
C GLU A 280 -3.23 -29.10 14.20
N ILE A 281 -3.41 -30.38 13.88
CA ILE A 281 -2.63 -31.12 12.88
C ILE A 281 -2.61 -30.37 11.54
N TRP A 282 -3.78 -29.97 11.04
CA TRP A 282 -3.88 -29.29 9.74
C TRP A 282 -3.41 -27.83 9.79
N THR A 283 -3.48 -27.17 10.95
CA THR A 283 -2.90 -25.83 11.16
C THR A 283 -1.38 -25.91 11.09
N GLN A 284 -0.77 -26.91 11.72
CA GLN A 284 0.68 -27.15 11.64
C GLN A 284 1.11 -27.47 10.21
N ALA A 285 0.39 -28.37 9.52
CA ALA A 285 0.65 -28.71 8.11
C ALA A 285 0.62 -27.46 7.21
N THR A 286 -0.40 -26.61 7.38
CA THR A 286 -0.55 -25.37 6.59
C THR A 286 0.62 -24.41 6.84
N ASN A 287 1.12 -24.33 8.07
CA ASN A 287 2.25 -23.47 8.43
C ASN A 287 3.59 -24.02 7.91
N GLU A 288 3.77 -25.35 7.91
CA GLU A 288 4.97 -25.99 7.36
C GLU A 288 5.04 -25.81 5.84
N VAL A 289 3.93 -26.06 5.12
CA VAL A 289 3.83 -25.78 3.69
C VAL A 289 4.06 -24.30 3.38
N ALA A 290 3.63 -23.39 4.26
CA ALA A 290 3.86 -21.95 4.07
C ALA A 290 5.34 -21.58 4.16
N LYS A 291 6.06 -22.10 5.17
CA LYS A 291 7.51 -21.86 5.32
C LYS A 291 8.30 -22.42 4.15
N GLU A 292 7.99 -23.65 3.76
CA GLU A 292 8.63 -24.30 2.62
C GLU A 292 8.40 -23.54 1.31
N MET A 293 7.20 -22.98 1.15
CA MET A 293 6.90 -22.10 0.03
C MET A 293 7.75 -20.83 0.08
N GLU A 294 7.81 -20.13 1.21
CA GLU A 294 8.60 -18.91 1.38
C GLU A 294 10.09 -19.11 1.06
N ASP A 295 10.67 -20.22 1.49
CA ASP A 295 12.09 -20.55 1.25
C ASP A 295 12.37 -20.92 -0.21
N ASN A 296 11.39 -21.50 -0.90
CA ASN A 296 11.54 -21.94 -2.30
C ASN A 296 11.33 -20.80 -3.31
N PHE A 297 10.74 -19.66 -2.92
CA PHE A 297 10.52 -18.54 -3.84
C PHE A 297 11.82 -17.75 -4.10
N PRO A 298 12.31 -17.66 -5.35
CA PRO A 298 13.44 -16.81 -5.67
C PRO A 298 13.12 -15.34 -5.40
N ARG A 299 14.09 -14.58 -4.88
CA ARG A 299 13.91 -13.13 -4.64
C ARG A 299 13.69 -12.31 -5.92
N THR A 300 14.06 -12.86 -7.07
CA THR A 300 13.84 -12.27 -8.40
C THR A 300 12.44 -12.53 -8.94
N ASN A 301 11.65 -13.40 -8.30
CA ASN A 301 10.32 -13.74 -8.75
C ASN A 301 9.38 -12.53 -8.61
N PRO A 302 8.56 -12.24 -9.63
CA PRO A 302 7.67 -11.07 -9.63
C PRO A 302 6.64 -11.10 -8.50
N ILE A 303 6.06 -12.26 -8.19
CA ILE A 303 5.08 -12.42 -7.09
C ILE A 303 5.76 -12.14 -5.74
N TRP A 304 6.97 -12.66 -5.56
CA TRP A 304 7.75 -12.40 -4.35
C TRP A 304 8.06 -10.91 -4.20
N MET A 305 8.51 -10.25 -5.28
CA MET A 305 8.80 -8.81 -5.27
C MET A 305 7.57 -7.97 -4.93
N MET A 306 6.39 -8.29 -5.47
CA MET A 306 5.15 -7.56 -5.18
C MET A 306 4.75 -7.63 -3.70
N VAL A 307 4.91 -8.80 -3.09
CA VAL A 307 4.52 -9.04 -1.69
C VAL A 307 5.58 -8.49 -0.73
N PHE A 308 6.85 -8.76 -0.97
CA PHE A 308 7.94 -8.32 -0.09
C PHE A 308 8.13 -6.81 -0.10
N SER A 309 8.02 -6.16 -1.26
CA SER A 309 8.03 -4.70 -1.35
C SER A 309 6.85 -4.06 -0.62
N GLY A 310 5.78 -4.82 -0.37
CA GLY A 310 4.52 -4.33 0.19
C GLY A 310 3.68 -3.55 -0.83
N ALA A 311 4.00 -3.65 -2.12
CA ALA A 311 3.24 -3.05 -3.21
C ALA A 311 1.82 -3.63 -3.29
N ARG A 312 1.72 -4.96 -3.39
CA ARG A 312 0.44 -5.66 -3.48
C ARG A 312 0.53 -7.09 -2.98
N GLY A 313 -0.49 -7.47 -2.22
CA GLY A 313 -0.67 -8.83 -1.71
C GLY A 313 -0.04 -9.08 -0.35
N ASN A 314 -0.29 -10.26 0.18
CA ASN A 314 0.27 -10.76 1.43
C ASN A 314 0.76 -12.21 1.23
N MET A 315 1.74 -12.64 2.01
CA MET A 315 2.25 -14.02 1.98
C MET A 315 1.15 -15.06 2.23
N MET A 316 0.15 -14.71 3.05
CA MET A 316 -1.04 -15.55 3.24
C MET A 316 -1.84 -15.76 1.94
N GLN A 317 -1.90 -14.77 1.04
CA GLN A 317 -2.56 -14.90 -0.26
C GLN A 317 -1.70 -15.75 -1.21
N VAL A 318 -0.38 -15.53 -1.24
CA VAL A 318 0.56 -16.36 -2.02
C VAL A 318 0.44 -17.83 -1.61
N ARG A 319 0.33 -18.10 -0.30
CA ARG A 319 0.08 -19.45 0.23
C ARG A 319 -1.17 -20.10 -0.35
N GLN A 320 -2.25 -19.35 -0.58
CA GLN A 320 -3.47 -19.91 -1.17
C GLN A 320 -3.31 -20.24 -2.66
N ILE A 321 -2.41 -19.53 -3.36
CA ILE A 321 -2.17 -19.73 -4.80
C ILE A 321 -1.18 -20.88 -5.03
N ALA A 322 -0.08 -20.93 -4.27
CA ALA A 322 1.04 -21.86 -4.48
C ALA A 322 1.14 -22.99 -3.43
N GLY A 323 0.70 -22.75 -2.19
CA GLY A 323 0.81 -23.71 -1.09
C GLY A 323 -0.41 -24.60 -1.00
N MET A 324 -1.23 -24.38 0.03
CA MET A 324 -2.55 -24.97 0.21
C MET A 324 -3.48 -23.92 0.80
N ARG A 325 -4.78 -24.04 0.57
CA ARG A 325 -5.74 -23.09 1.11
C ARG A 325 -5.94 -23.26 2.63
N GLY A 326 -5.92 -24.50 3.11
CA GLY A 326 -6.02 -24.81 4.53
C GLY A 326 -7.46 -24.99 5.02
N LEU A 327 -7.66 -24.76 6.31
CA LEU A 327 -8.94 -24.92 6.99
C LEU A 327 -9.90 -23.78 6.65
N VAL A 328 -11.20 -24.09 6.56
CA VAL A 328 -12.28 -23.14 6.28
C VAL A 328 -13.35 -23.20 7.36
N ALA A 329 -13.97 -22.05 7.64
CA ALA A 329 -15.06 -21.98 8.60
C ALA A 329 -16.42 -22.25 7.94
N ASN A 330 -17.31 -22.91 8.66
CA ASN A 330 -18.71 -23.08 8.29
C ASN A 330 -19.50 -21.76 8.54
N PRO A 331 -20.78 -21.67 8.13
CA PRO A 331 -21.60 -20.48 8.37
C PRO A 331 -21.76 -20.12 9.85
N LYS A 332 -21.75 -21.11 10.75
CA LYS A 332 -21.82 -20.91 12.19
C LYS A 332 -20.52 -20.33 12.78
N GLY A 333 -19.41 -20.42 12.05
CA GLY A 333 -18.08 -19.97 12.49
C GLY A 333 -17.19 -21.08 13.04
N GLU A 334 -17.65 -22.33 13.03
CA GLU A 334 -16.85 -23.48 13.44
C GLU A 334 -15.92 -23.89 12.29
N ILE A 335 -14.70 -24.32 12.63
CA ILE A 335 -13.72 -24.76 11.64
C ILE A 335 -14.07 -26.16 11.16
N ILE A 336 -14.13 -26.35 9.85
CA ILE A 336 -14.34 -27.67 9.25
C ILE A 336 -13.02 -28.45 9.36
N PRO A 337 -12.99 -29.62 10.04
CA PRO A 337 -11.75 -30.37 10.31
C PRO A 337 -11.13 -31.02 9.06
N ARG A 338 -11.81 -30.94 7.92
CA ARG A 338 -11.31 -31.37 6.61
C ARG A 338 -10.79 -30.15 5.84
N PRO A 339 -9.46 -29.99 5.65
CA PRO A 339 -8.89 -28.84 4.96
C PRO A 339 -9.06 -28.96 3.44
N ILE A 340 -8.84 -27.84 2.76
CA ILE A 340 -8.61 -27.78 1.33
C ILE A 340 -7.10 -27.98 1.08
N LYS A 341 -6.74 -29.13 0.51
CA LYS A 341 -5.34 -29.50 0.22
C LYS A 341 -4.84 -28.87 -1.08
N SER A 342 -5.77 -28.70 -2.03
CA SER A 342 -5.49 -28.06 -3.31
C SER A 342 -5.21 -26.57 -3.16
N ASN A 343 -4.53 -26.00 -4.15
CA ASN A 343 -4.32 -24.56 -4.27
C ASN A 343 -4.97 -24.01 -5.57
N PHE A 344 -4.98 -22.69 -5.73
CA PHE A 344 -5.60 -22.10 -6.93
C PHE A 344 -4.86 -22.40 -8.23
N ARG A 345 -3.57 -22.72 -8.18
CA ARG A 345 -2.80 -23.16 -9.35
C ARG A 345 -3.22 -24.56 -9.83
N GLU A 346 -3.40 -25.49 -8.89
CA GLU A 346 -3.81 -26.88 -9.14
C GLU A 346 -5.29 -26.99 -9.52
N GLY A 347 -6.11 -26.05 -9.04
CA GLY A 347 -7.56 -26.09 -9.18
C GLY A 347 -8.21 -26.79 -7.98
N LEU A 348 -9.44 -26.39 -7.68
CA LEU A 348 -10.22 -26.92 -6.55
C LEU A 348 -11.19 -27.99 -7.05
N SER A 349 -11.33 -29.07 -6.30
CA SER A 349 -12.43 -30.02 -6.54
C SER A 349 -13.79 -29.39 -6.23
N VAL A 350 -14.88 -30.00 -6.74
CA VAL A 350 -16.25 -29.49 -6.52
C VAL A 350 -16.58 -29.35 -5.03
N LEU A 351 -16.17 -30.34 -4.21
CA LEU A 351 -16.39 -30.31 -2.76
C LEU A 351 -15.56 -29.22 -2.09
N GLU A 352 -14.27 -29.10 -2.42
CA GLU A 352 -13.38 -28.06 -1.87
C GLU A 352 -13.86 -26.64 -2.23
N TYR A 353 -14.34 -26.47 -3.46
CA TYR A 353 -14.91 -25.20 -3.89
C TYR A 353 -16.22 -24.90 -3.15
N PHE A 354 -17.10 -25.90 -3.01
CA PHE A 354 -18.37 -25.74 -2.29
C PHE A 354 -18.14 -25.35 -0.81
N ILE A 355 -17.24 -26.02 -0.08
CA ILE A 355 -16.94 -25.65 1.31
C ILE A 355 -16.35 -24.25 1.43
N SER A 356 -15.53 -23.82 0.45
CA SER A 356 -14.99 -22.47 0.39
C SER A 356 -16.06 -21.38 0.24
N THR A 357 -17.22 -21.69 -0.35
CA THR A 357 -18.26 -20.67 -0.58
C THR A 357 -18.88 -20.16 0.72
N HIS A 358 -18.95 -20.99 1.77
CA HIS A 358 -19.55 -20.62 3.06
C HIS A 358 -18.78 -19.46 3.70
N GLY A 359 -17.45 -19.58 3.80
CA GLY A 359 -16.58 -18.54 4.34
C GLY A 359 -16.59 -17.27 3.48
N ALA A 360 -16.57 -17.42 2.15
CA ALA A 360 -16.58 -16.27 1.23
C ALA A 360 -17.89 -15.46 1.34
N ARG A 361 -19.04 -16.13 1.33
CA ARG A 361 -20.36 -15.47 1.45
C ARG A 361 -20.52 -14.80 2.82
N LYS A 362 -20.11 -15.47 3.90
CA LYS A 362 -20.16 -14.91 5.24
C LYS A 362 -19.28 -13.65 5.35
N GLY A 363 -18.06 -13.69 4.81
CA GLY A 363 -17.17 -12.52 4.81
C GLY A 363 -17.76 -11.31 4.08
N LEU A 364 -18.39 -11.51 2.93
CA LEU A 364 -19.07 -10.43 2.20
C LEU A 364 -20.27 -9.86 2.98
N ALA A 365 -21.09 -10.73 3.57
CA ALA A 365 -22.23 -10.31 4.38
C ALA A 365 -21.80 -9.56 5.65
N ASP A 366 -20.79 -10.07 6.36
CA ASP A 366 -20.24 -9.46 7.57
C ASP A 366 -19.64 -8.09 7.26
N THR A 367 -18.99 -7.92 6.11
CA THR A 367 -18.43 -6.62 5.70
C THR A 367 -19.53 -5.58 5.49
N ALA A 368 -20.65 -5.96 4.86
CA ALA A 368 -21.79 -5.08 4.67
C ALA A 368 -22.45 -4.71 6.01
N LEU A 369 -22.63 -5.67 6.93
CA LEU A 369 -23.21 -5.42 8.25
C LEU A 369 -22.32 -4.51 9.11
N ARG A 370 -21.02 -4.79 9.18
CA ARG A 370 -20.05 -4.00 9.98
C ARG A 370 -19.92 -2.55 9.51
N THR A 371 -20.21 -2.28 8.25
CA THR A 371 -20.21 -0.92 7.69
C THR A 371 -21.27 -0.05 8.38
N ALA A 372 -22.45 -0.60 8.68
CA ALA A 372 -23.51 0.11 9.39
C ALA A 372 -23.13 0.40 10.84
N ASP A 373 -22.58 -0.59 11.55
CA ASP A 373 -22.17 -0.45 12.95
C ASP A 373 -21.08 0.60 13.13
N SER A 374 -20.09 0.62 12.22
CA SER A 374 -18.99 1.58 12.25
C SER A 374 -19.50 3.01 12.08
N GLY A 375 -20.38 3.25 11.11
CA GLY A 375 -20.98 4.57 10.90
C GLY A 375 -21.84 5.03 12.09
N TYR A 376 -22.56 4.10 12.71
CA TYR A 376 -23.37 4.39 13.89
C TYR A 376 -22.51 4.81 15.09
N LEU A 377 -21.39 4.11 15.33
CA LEU A 377 -20.45 4.46 16.38
C LEU A 377 -19.83 5.83 16.14
N THR A 378 -19.37 6.11 14.92
CA THR A 378 -18.79 7.42 14.56
C THR A 378 -19.78 8.54 14.81
N ARG A 379 -21.06 8.37 14.42
CA ARG A 379 -22.11 9.34 14.71
C ARG A 379 -22.25 9.61 16.22
N ARG A 380 -22.35 8.56 17.04
CA ARG A 380 -22.47 8.71 18.50
C ARG A 380 -21.27 9.45 19.10
N LEU A 381 -20.06 9.19 18.61
CA LEU A 381 -18.86 9.89 19.06
C LEU A 381 -18.90 11.37 18.67
N CYS A 382 -19.33 11.69 17.45
CA CYS A 382 -19.52 13.07 17.01
C CYS A 382 -20.58 13.79 17.85
N ASP A 383 -21.73 13.17 18.11
CA ASP A 383 -22.81 13.77 18.90
C ASP A 383 -22.37 14.20 20.31
N VAL A 384 -21.40 13.50 20.92
CA VAL A 384 -20.87 13.84 22.26
C VAL A 384 -19.72 14.85 22.19
N ALA A 385 -18.87 14.78 21.16
CA ALA A 385 -17.62 15.55 21.09
C ALA A 385 -17.71 16.82 20.21
N GLN A 386 -18.84 17.10 19.56
CA GLN A 386 -18.99 18.21 18.61
C GLN A 386 -18.66 19.58 19.20
N ASP A 387 -18.99 19.81 20.48
CA ASP A 387 -18.78 21.10 21.15
C ASP A 387 -17.41 21.23 21.83
N VAL A 388 -16.51 20.25 21.64
CA VAL A 388 -15.14 20.28 22.19
C VAL A 388 -14.25 21.11 21.25
N ILE A 389 -14.14 22.40 21.54
CA ILE A 389 -13.38 23.38 20.76
C ILE A 389 -12.28 23.99 21.64
N ILE A 390 -11.06 24.09 21.10
CA ILE A 390 -9.94 24.79 21.77
C ILE A 390 -10.24 26.28 21.80
N ARG A 391 -10.37 26.87 23.00
CA ARG A 391 -10.73 28.30 23.19
C ARG A 391 -9.62 29.16 23.81
N GLU A 392 -8.70 28.53 24.52
CA GLU A 392 -7.61 29.20 25.23
C GLU A 392 -6.28 28.48 24.94
N GLU A 393 -5.17 29.22 24.98
CA GLU A 393 -3.83 28.68 24.70
C GLU A 393 -3.25 27.91 25.89
N ASP A 394 -3.44 28.41 27.12
CA ASP A 394 -2.95 27.79 28.35
C ASP A 394 -3.95 27.99 29.49
N CYS A 395 -4.38 26.89 30.10
CA CYS A 395 -5.27 26.89 31.26
C CYS A 395 -4.53 27.00 32.61
N GLN A 396 -3.20 27.10 32.58
CA GLN A 396 -2.30 27.29 33.73
C GLN A 396 -2.47 26.23 34.83
N THR A 397 -2.72 24.98 34.45
CA THR A 397 -2.91 23.87 35.39
C THR A 397 -1.68 22.97 35.48
N ASP A 398 -1.29 22.58 36.70
CA ASP A 398 -0.23 21.60 36.93
C ASP A 398 -0.73 20.14 36.90
N ARG A 399 -2.03 19.92 36.60
CA ARG A 399 -2.63 18.58 36.59
C ARG A 399 -2.34 17.85 35.28
N GLY A 400 -1.82 16.64 35.37
CA GLY A 400 -1.56 15.78 34.22
C GLY A 400 -1.65 14.29 34.56
N LEU A 401 -1.51 13.44 33.54
CA LEU A 401 -1.46 11.99 33.69
C LEU A 401 0.00 11.51 33.55
N MET A 402 0.44 10.63 34.44
CA MET A 402 1.78 10.03 34.37
C MET A 402 1.80 8.95 33.29
N LEU A 403 2.47 9.21 32.16
CA LEU A 403 2.67 8.25 31.08
C LEU A 403 4.05 7.60 31.19
N ARG A 404 4.09 6.27 31.10
CA ARG A 404 5.34 5.50 31.13
C ARG A 404 5.95 5.47 29.73
N ILE A 405 7.17 5.99 29.59
CA ILE A 405 7.87 6.10 28.29
C ILE A 405 8.41 4.74 27.84
N ALA A 406 8.93 3.94 28.77
CA ALA A 406 9.44 2.60 28.48
C ALA A 406 9.35 1.69 29.72
N VAL A 407 9.34 0.38 29.45
CA VAL A 407 9.54 -0.68 30.44
C VAL A 407 10.89 -1.31 30.10
N ALA A 408 11.81 -1.42 31.06
CA ALA A 408 13.03 -2.19 30.85
C ALA A 408 12.64 -3.65 30.53
N GLY A 409 13.15 -4.17 29.42
CA GLY A 409 12.92 -5.56 29.05
C GLY A 409 13.80 -6.49 29.90
N GLU A 410 13.63 -7.81 29.73
CA GLU A 410 14.52 -8.80 30.37
C GLU A 410 16.00 -8.68 29.95
N LYS A 411 16.33 -7.82 28.97
CA LYS A 411 17.70 -7.57 28.48
C LYS A 411 18.21 -6.15 28.75
N GLY A 412 17.54 -5.40 29.64
CA GLY A 412 17.82 -3.99 29.90
C GLY A 412 17.05 -3.10 28.95
#